data_AF-A0A820IJL3-F1
#
_entry.id   AF-A0A820IJL3-F1
#
_cell.length_a   1.000
_cell.length_b   1.000
_cell.length_c   1.000
_cell.angle_alpha   90.00
_cell.angle_beta   90.00
_cell.angle_gamma   90.00
#
_symmetry.space_group_name_H-M   'P 1'
#
loop_
_entity.id
_entity.type
_entity.pdbx_description
1 polymer ?
#
loop_
_entity_poly.entity_id
_entity_poly.type
_entity_poly.pdbx_seq_one_letter_code
_entity_poly.pdbx_strand_id
1 'polypeptide(L)'
;MRDAIIKWQNPHSNMVTYRSFKPFLPLLYCTRIPVVQLWAIWAIHHVCSTDRIRYVRIVREEKIYDIIQAIYNEQISFDHPDLFMIQLLKSILHIFKSYHLNRHQNTSAVAS
;
A
#
# COMPACT_ATOMS: atom_id res chain seq x y z
N MET A 1 4.77 -0.37 21.23
CA MET A 1 4.74 0.55 20.06
C MET A 1 3.88 -0.01 18.92
N ARG A 2 4.12 -1.26 18.47
CA ARG A 2 3.25 -1.99 17.52
C ARG A 2 1.75 -1.97 17.92
N ASP A 3 1.45 -2.25 19.19
CA ASP A 3 0.07 -2.26 19.68
C ASP A 3 -0.64 -0.91 19.63
N ALA A 4 0.12 0.20 19.60
CA ALA A 4 -0.46 1.53 19.43
C ALA A 4 -0.97 1.71 18.00
N ILE A 5 -0.20 1.26 17.00
CA ILE A 5 -0.57 1.34 15.58
C ILE A 5 -1.83 0.53 15.31
N ILE A 6 -1.94 -0.67 15.90
CA ILE A 6 -3.11 -1.55 15.72
C ILE A 6 -4.38 -0.92 16.32
N LYS A 7 -4.24 -0.10 17.36
CA LYS A 7 -5.37 0.56 18.05
C LYS A 7 -5.78 1.89 17.41
N TRP A 8 -5.04 2.40 16.42
CA TRP A 8 -5.38 3.67 15.79
C TRP A 8 -6.65 3.55 14.95
N GLN A 9 -7.69 4.24 15.40
CA GLN A 9 -8.91 4.41 14.64
C GLN A 9 -8.70 5.37 13.48
N ASN A 10 -9.44 5.12 12.42
CA ASN A 10 -9.41 5.90 11.20
C ASN A 10 -10.06 7.28 11.48
N PRO A 11 -9.33 8.42 11.50
CA PRO A 11 -9.94 9.71 11.77
C PRO A 11 -11.02 10.06 10.73
N HIS A 12 -12.12 10.66 11.17
CA HIS A 12 -13.31 10.93 10.35
C HIS A 12 -13.08 11.96 9.21
N SER A 13 -11.92 12.62 9.16
CA SER A 13 -11.59 13.62 8.14
C SER A 13 -10.14 13.53 7.68
N ASN A 14 -9.91 13.80 6.39
CA ASN A 14 -8.57 13.88 5.80
C ASN A 14 -7.82 15.09 6.37
N MET A 15 -6.97 14.88 7.37
CA MET A 15 -6.12 15.95 7.92
C MET A 15 -4.99 16.36 6.94
N VAL A 16 -4.62 15.49 5.99
CA VAL A 16 -3.56 15.72 5.00
C VAL A 16 -3.94 15.09 3.66
N THR A 17 -3.63 15.77 2.56
CA THR A 17 -3.80 15.24 1.20
C THR A 17 -2.43 15.03 0.56
N TYR A 18 -2.07 13.77 0.29
CA TYR A 18 -0.77 13.46 -0.29
C TYR A 18 -0.80 13.69 -1.80
N ARG A 19 0.25 14.35 -2.31
CA ARG A 19 0.48 14.54 -3.75
C ARG A 19 1.44 13.50 -4.33
N SER A 20 2.10 12.73 -3.46
CA SER A 20 3.11 11.72 -3.80
C SER A 20 3.27 10.76 -2.62
N PHE A 21 3.55 9.48 -2.91
CA PHE A 21 3.97 8.47 -1.94
C PHE A 21 5.48 8.32 -1.85
N LYS A 22 6.28 9.06 -2.65
CA LYS A 22 7.74 9.08 -2.57
C LYS A 22 8.30 9.24 -1.14
N PRO A 23 7.73 10.10 -0.26
CA PRO A 23 8.20 10.20 1.12
C PRO A 23 8.11 8.91 1.93
N PHE A 24 7.19 8.00 1.56
CA PHE A 24 7.04 6.70 2.22
C PHE A 24 8.01 5.64 1.68
N LEU A 25 8.62 5.81 0.51
CA LEU A 25 9.48 4.78 -0.09
C LEU A 25 10.64 4.36 0.83
N PRO A 26 11.42 5.27 1.44
CA PRO A 26 12.48 4.86 2.37
C PRO A 26 11.95 4.08 3.58
N LEU A 27 10.71 4.38 4.02
CA LEU A 27 10.07 3.72 5.16
C LEU A 27 9.56 2.32 4.78
N LEU A 28 9.03 2.16 3.56
CA LEU A 28 8.61 0.87 3.00
C LEU A 28 9.79 -0.10 2.84
N TYR A 29 10.98 0.40 2.53
CA TYR A 29 12.19 -0.41 2.41
C TYR A 29 12.93 -0.61 3.74
N CYS A 30 12.44 -0.04 4.85
CA CYS A 30 13.07 -0.16 6.17
C CYS A 30 12.72 -1.50 6.83
N THR A 31 13.36 -2.59 6.39
CA THR A 31 13.13 -3.94 6.93
C THR A 31 13.78 -4.16 8.31
N ARG A 32 14.83 -3.39 8.65
CA ARG A 32 15.54 -3.48 9.94
C ARG A 32 14.68 -3.06 11.13
N ILE A 33 13.66 -2.22 10.90
CA ILE A 33 12.75 -1.75 11.94
C ILE A 33 11.30 -2.01 11.46
N PRO A 34 10.76 -3.23 11.68
CA PRO A 34 9.46 -3.64 11.13
C PRO A 34 8.30 -2.70 11.48
N VAL A 35 8.38 -2.02 12.63
CA VAL A 35 7.38 -1.04 13.07
C VAL A 35 7.34 0.19 12.16
N VAL A 36 8.47 0.61 11.57
CA VAL A 36 8.53 1.73 10.62
C VAL A 36 7.86 1.34 9.30
N GLN A 37 8.17 0.14 8.79
CA GLN A 37 7.52 -0.40 7.60
C GLN A 37 6.02 -0.55 7.80
N LEU A 38 5.59 -1.09 8.96
CA LEU A 38 4.19 -1.22 9.32
C LEU A 38 3.47 0.13 9.38
N TRP A 39 4.11 1.15 9.97
CA TRP A 39 3.55 2.50 10.03
C TRP A 39 3.33 3.08 8.62
N ALA A 40 4.30 2.91 7.72
CA ALA A 40 4.17 3.39 6.33
C ALA A 40 3.03 2.68 5.58
N ILE A 41 2.92 1.36 5.74
CA ILE A 41 1.84 0.56 5.16
C ILE A 41 0.49 1.01 5.72
N TRP A 42 0.38 1.21 7.03
CA TRP A 42 -0.84 1.71 7.67
C TRP A 42 -1.23 3.09 7.15
N ALA A 43 -0.29 4.02 7.02
CA ALA A 43 -0.55 5.36 6.51
C ALA A 43 -1.03 5.35 5.05
N ILE A 44 -0.43 4.52 4.19
CA ILE A 44 -0.87 4.33 2.81
C ILE A 44 -2.28 3.73 2.76
N HIS A 45 -2.54 2.67 3.54
CA HIS A 45 -3.87 2.05 3.64
C HIS A 45 -4.93 3.05 4.06
N HIS A 46 -4.64 3.85 5.08
CA HIS A 46 -5.53 4.89 5.60
C HIS A 46 -5.95 5.86 4.50
N VAL A 47 -5.00 6.53 3.84
CA VAL A 47 -5.32 7.54 2.83
C VAL A 47 -6.03 6.95 1.61
N CYS A 48 -5.63 5.74 1.20
CA CYS A 48 -6.24 5.03 0.07
C CYS A 48 -7.68 4.57 0.36
N SER A 49 -8.00 4.31 1.63
CA SER A 49 -9.34 3.95 2.07
C SER A 49 -10.28 5.17 2.13
N THR A 50 -9.74 6.37 2.34
CA THR A 50 -10.55 7.60 2.46
C THR A 50 -10.85 8.27 1.12
N ASP A 51 -9.93 8.27 0.16
CA ASP A 51 -10.13 8.90 -1.16
C ASP A 51 -9.48 8.07 -2.30
N ARG A 52 -10.14 6.95 -2.62
CA ARG A 52 -9.63 5.97 -3.60
C ARG A 52 -9.39 6.61 -4.99
N ILE A 53 -10.30 7.47 -5.44
CA ILE A 53 -10.26 8.08 -6.79
C ILE A 53 -9.04 9.00 -6.93
N ARG A 54 -8.68 9.73 -5.88
CA ARG A 54 -7.45 10.54 -5.91
C ARG A 54 -6.20 9.66 -5.93
N TYR A 55 -6.11 8.72 -5.00
CA TYR A 55 -4.86 8.01 -4.76
C TYR A 55 -4.56 6.94 -5.80
N VAL A 56 -5.55 6.44 -6.53
CA VAL A 56 -5.32 5.47 -7.62
C VAL A 56 -4.35 6.00 -8.68
N ARG A 57 -4.41 7.31 -9.00
CA ARG A 57 -3.50 7.91 -9.97
C ARG A 57 -2.06 7.90 -9.44
N ILE A 58 -1.86 8.33 -8.20
CA ILE A 58 -0.54 8.40 -7.57
C ILE A 58 0.05 6.99 -7.41
N VAL A 59 -0.75 6.02 -6.94
CA VAL A 59 -0.34 4.61 -6.83
C VAL A 59 0.11 4.05 -8.18
N ARG A 60 -0.59 4.40 -9.26
CA ARG A 60 -0.25 3.97 -10.62
C ARG A 60 1.04 4.62 -11.11
N GLU A 61 1.13 5.94 -11.06
CA GLU A 61 2.26 6.70 -11.60
C GLU A 61 3.57 6.38 -10.87
N GLU A 62 3.50 6.15 -9.55
CA GLU A 62 4.67 5.87 -8.72
C GLU A 62 4.92 4.37 -8.49
N LYS A 63 4.20 3.48 -9.18
CA LYS A 63 4.32 2.02 -9.09
C LYS A 63 4.21 1.47 -7.65
N ILE A 64 3.46 2.16 -6.79
CA ILE A 64 3.29 1.76 -5.39
C ILE A 64 2.61 0.40 -5.29
N TYR A 65 1.70 0.07 -6.22
CA TYR A 65 1.07 -1.24 -6.25
C TYR A 65 2.09 -2.38 -6.34
N ASP A 66 3.07 -2.26 -7.25
CA ASP A 66 4.08 -3.29 -7.48
C ASP A 66 4.97 -3.46 -6.22
N ILE A 67 5.27 -2.37 -5.52
CA ILE A 67 6.02 -2.38 -4.25
C ILE A 67 5.22 -3.07 -3.14
N ILE A 68 3.94 -2.70 -2.98
CA ILE A 68 3.05 -3.33 -1.99
C ILE A 68 2.88 -4.82 -2.28
N GLN A 69 2.80 -5.20 -3.56
CA GLN A 69 2.70 -6.60 -3.96
C GLN A 69 3.99 -7.38 -3.64
N ALA A 70 5.16 -6.78 -3.86
CA ALA A 70 6.43 -7.39 -3.49
C ALA A 70 6.54 -7.61 -1.97
N ILE A 71 6.20 -6.59 -1.17
CA ILE A 71 6.22 -6.70 0.31
C ILE A 71 5.21 -7.75 0.80
N TYR A 72 4.03 -7.83 0.17
CA TYR A 72 3.04 -8.86 0.49
C TYR A 72 3.59 -10.27 0.24
N ASN A 73 4.19 -10.50 -0.93
CA ASN A 73 4.77 -11.79 -1.29
C ASN A 73 5.93 -12.18 -0.36
N GLU A 74 6.75 -11.22 0.02
CA GLU A 74 7.81 -11.42 1.03
C GLU A 74 7.21 -11.79 2.38
N GLN A 75 6.22 -11.04 2.88
CA GLN A 75 5.63 -11.28 4.19
C GLN A 75 4.97 -12.65 4.32
N ILE A 76 4.25 -13.11 3.29
CA ILE A 76 3.63 -14.45 3.32
C ILE A 76 4.65 -15.60 3.22
N SER A 77 5.90 -15.30 2.87
CA SER A 77 6.96 -16.31 2.76
C SER A 77 7.71 -16.55 4.07
N PHE A 78 7.52 -15.70 5.09
CA PHE A 78 8.13 -15.90 6.41
C PHE A 78 7.46 -17.02 7.21
N ASP A 79 8.26 -17.75 8.00
CA ASP A 79 7.77 -18.77 8.94
C ASP A 79 6.82 -18.18 9.99
N HIS A 80 7.06 -16.93 10.40
CA HIS A 80 6.28 -16.21 11.40
C HIS A 80 5.86 -14.83 10.86
N PRO A 81 4.83 -14.77 10.01
CA PRO A 81 4.47 -13.55 9.34
C PRO A 81 3.73 -12.56 10.25
N ASP A 82 3.85 -11.27 9.95
CA ASP A 82 3.02 -10.24 10.59
C ASP A 82 1.61 -10.25 10.00
N LEU A 83 0.68 -10.95 10.67
CA LEU A 83 -0.71 -11.08 10.21
C LEU A 83 -1.43 -9.74 9.99
N PHE A 84 -1.14 -8.74 10.83
CA PHE A 84 -1.77 -7.42 10.71
C PHE A 84 -1.20 -6.67 9.50
N MET A 85 0.12 -6.74 9.29
CA MET A 85 0.74 -6.20 8.08
C MET A 85 0.19 -6.85 6.81
N ILE A 86 0.07 -8.19 6.80
CA ILE A 86 -0.52 -8.94 5.69
C ILE A 86 -1.94 -8.47 5.39
N GLN A 87 -2.77 -8.26 6.41
CA GLN A 87 -4.14 -7.77 6.24
C GLN A 87 -4.18 -6.38 5.61
N LEU A 88 -3.33 -5.46 6.07
CA LEU A 88 -3.22 -4.12 5.48
C LEU A 88 -2.76 -4.17 4.02
N LEU A 89 -1.68 -4.92 3.74
CA LEU A 89 -1.15 -5.10 2.38
C LEU A 89 -2.21 -5.69 1.45
N LYS A 90 -2.90 -6.76 1.88
CA LYS A 90 -3.98 -7.39 1.12
C LYS A 90 -5.14 -6.42 0.87
N SER A 91 -5.49 -5.58 1.84
CA SER A 91 -6.53 -4.57 1.68
C SER A 91 -6.13 -3.50 0.65
N ILE A 92 -4.90 -2.98 0.71
CA ILE A 92 -4.38 -2.03 -0.29
C ILE A 92 -4.42 -2.65 -1.70
N LEU A 93 -3.93 -3.89 -1.85
CA LEU A 93 -3.97 -4.58 -3.14
C LEU A 93 -5.40 -4.74 -3.65
N HIS A 94 -6.35 -5.09 -2.78
CA HIS A 94 -7.75 -5.20 -3.15
C HIS A 94 -8.35 -3.85 -3.60
N ILE A 95 -8.04 -2.75 -2.90
CA ILE A 95 -8.48 -1.40 -3.24
C ILE A 95 -8.07 -1.02 -4.68
N PHE A 96 -6.89 -1.48 -5.13
CA PHE A 96 -6.31 -1.09 -6.42
C PHE A 96 -6.28 -2.18 -7.50
N LYS A 97 -6.73 -3.40 -7.20
CA LYS A 97 -6.70 -4.56 -8.12
C LYS A 97 -7.36 -4.26 -9.47
N SER A 98 -8.53 -3.62 -9.45
CA SER A 98 -9.27 -3.24 -10.68
C SER A 98 -8.52 -2.23 -11.55
N TYR A 99 -7.62 -1.44 -10.97
CA TYR A 99 -6.87 -0.40 -11.69
C TYR A 99 -5.50 -0.86 -12.16
N HIS A 100 -4.95 -1.92 -11.55
CA HIS A 100 -3.72 -2.58 -12.01
C HIS A 100 -3.96 -3.47 -13.23
N LEU A 101 -5.09 -4.20 -13.25
CA LEU A 101 -5.43 -5.14 -14.34
C LEU A 101 -5.58 -4.48 -15.72
N ASN A 102 -5.92 -3.18 -15.79
CA ASN A 102 -5.96 -2.41 -17.04
C ASN A 102 -4.58 -2.27 -17.73
N ARG A 103 -3.50 -2.66 -17.06
CA ARG A 103 -2.15 -2.77 -17.65
C ARG A 103 -2.05 -3.93 -18.65
N HIS A 104 -2.74 -5.04 -18.41
CA HIS A 104 -2.56 -6.26 -19.22
C HIS A 104 -3.42 -6.32 -20.48
N GLN A 105 -4.43 -5.45 -20.61
CA GLN A 105 -5.26 -5.39 -21.80
C GLN A 105 -4.74 -4.35 -22.82
N ASN A 106 -4.16 -3.23 -22.37
CA ASN A 106 -3.71 -2.17 -23.27
C ASN A 106 -2.33 -2.39 -23.91
N THR A 107 -1.48 -3.26 -23.38
CA THR A 107 -0.22 -3.64 -24.06
C THR A 107 -0.43 -4.67 -25.17
N SER A 108 -1.57 -5.35 -25.19
CA SER A 108 -1.90 -6.39 -26.17
C SER A 108 -2.66 -5.82 -27.39
N ALA A 109 -3.25 -4.63 -27.26
CA ALA A 109 -4.04 -3.99 -28.32
C ALA A 109 -3.23 -3.05 -29.24
N VAL A 110 -1.95 -2.82 -28.95
CA VAL A 110 -1.07 -1.93 -29.75
C VAL A 110 -0.04 -2.74 -30.56
N ALA A 111 -0.11 -4.06 -30.52
CA ALA A 111 0.80 -4.98 -31.21
C ALA A 111 0.09 -5.82 -32.30
N SER A 112 -0.96 -5.30 -32.92
CA SER A 112 -1.66 -5.97 -34.04
C SER A 112 -2.02 -4.98 -35.14
#